data_AF-A0A3E4M5Z0-F1
#
_entry.id   AF-A0A3E4M5Z0-F1
#
_cell.length_a   1.000
_cell.length_b   1.000
_cell.length_c   1.000
_cell.angle_alpha   90.00
_cell.angle_beta   90.00
_cell.angle_gamma   90.00
#
_symmetry.space_group_name_H-M   'P 1'
#
loop_
_entity.id
_entity.type
_entity.pdbx_description
1 polymer ?
#
loop_
_entity_poly.entity_id
_entity_poly.type
_entity_poly.pdbx_seq_one_letter_code
_entity_poly.pdbx_strand_id
1 'polypeptide(L)'
;MKKKLISLAMLVTVFAMQVVGVSAASKTATMAVTGSSKGHYEVDAMDQEELAEVAKADKATAELIKDINAGTKTLEDLAKAESSIASELEGKSLVTAFMDLRKIGDVSKTADGKYQVTLSVPALTKGMTDVKVLHFSTERKVWEVITPSNVDLNNKEITFELQDLSPIAIIAKVNASQAVTNTAGTSPKTGVDSTNTVPFAGAAVVLLGAAAVVAFRKKNA
;
A
#
# COMPACT_ATOMS: atom_id res chain seq x y z
N MET A 1 33.05 24.11 -48.71
CA MET A 1 34.07 24.10 -47.64
C MET A 1 33.41 23.61 -46.36
N LYS A 2 33.98 22.57 -45.76
CA LYS A 2 33.48 21.86 -44.57
C LYS A 2 33.63 22.77 -43.34
N LYS A 3 32.57 23.02 -42.57
CA LYS A 3 32.71 23.58 -41.21
C LYS A 3 31.92 22.72 -40.24
N LYS A 4 32.64 22.30 -39.20
CA LYS A 4 32.38 21.13 -38.37
C LYS A 4 31.30 21.40 -37.33
N LEU A 5 30.48 20.37 -37.11
CA LEU A 5 29.65 20.17 -35.93
C LEU A 5 30.54 20.17 -34.68
N ILE A 6 30.24 21.02 -33.72
CA ILE A 6 30.68 20.86 -32.33
C ILE A 6 29.39 20.82 -31.50
N SER A 7 28.95 19.60 -31.25
CA SER A 7 27.89 19.25 -30.30
C SER A 7 28.40 19.59 -28.90
N LEU A 8 27.77 20.58 -28.25
CA LEU A 8 27.94 20.84 -26.83
C LEU A 8 26.71 20.27 -26.11
N ALA A 9 26.79 18.99 -25.74
CA ALA A 9 25.79 18.35 -24.91
C ALA A 9 25.99 18.81 -23.45
N MET A 10 25.25 19.84 -23.04
CA MET A 10 25.08 20.18 -21.63
C MET A 10 24.01 19.24 -21.05
N LEU A 11 24.47 18.19 -20.37
CA LEU A 11 23.63 17.30 -19.57
C LEU A 11 23.20 18.07 -18.31
N VAL A 12 22.04 18.72 -18.37
CA VAL A 12 21.42 19.38 -17.21
C VAL A 12 20.47 18.38 -16.57
N THR A 13 21.00 17.49 -15.73
CA THR A 13 20.22 16.63 -14.84
C THR A 13 19.75 17.48 -13.66
N VAL A 14 18.64 18.21 -13.84
CA VAL A 14 17.97 18.86 -12.72
C VAL A 14 17.19 17.79 -11.95
N PHE A 15 17.82 17.28 -10.89
CA PHE A 15 17.11 16.67 -9.77
C PHE A 15 16.34 17.77 -9.06
N ALA A 16 15.11 18.05 -9.51
CA ALA A 16 14.14 18.75 -8.68
C ALA A 16 13.56 17.74 -7.69
N MET A 17 14.31 17.45 -6.62
CA MET A 17 13.74 16.85 -5.42
C MET A 17 12.89 17.93 -4.75
N GLN A 18 11.68 18.07 -5.25
CA GLN A 18 10.62 18.75 -4.53
C GLN A 18 10.30 17.81 -3.37
N VAL A 19 10.86 18.08 -2.20
CA VAL A 19 10.34 17.57 -0.94
C VAL A 19 8.98 18.23 -0.78
N VAL A 20 7.98 17.65 -1.46
CA VAL A 20 6.60 17.84 -1.05
C VAL A 20 6.61 17.24 0.35
N GLY A 21 6.49 18.11 1.35
CA GLY A 21 5.97 17.74 2.63
C GLY A 21 4.57 17.20 2.40
N VAL A 22 4.49 15.97 1.91
CA VAL A 22 3.37 15.08 2.18
C VAL A 22 3.51 14.90 3.67
N SER A 23 2.76 15.70 4.42
CA SER A 23 2.23 15.23 5.67
C SER A 23 1.77 13.80 5.38
N ALA A 24 2.52 12.80 5.87
CA ALA A 24 2.18 11.40 5.78
C ALA A 24 0.96 11.16 6.68
N ALA A 25 -0.14 11.84 6.35
CA ALA A 25 -1.42 11.72 6.98
C ALA A 25 -2.09 10.51 6.33
N SER A 26 -1.72 9.35 6.88
CA SER A 26 -2.51 8.13 6.99
C SER A 26 -2.98 7.46 5.70
N LYS A 27 -2.16 6.51 5.20
CA LYS A 27 -2.68 5.27 4.59
C LYS A 27 -3.29 4.32 5.64
N THR A 28 -3.89 4.83 6.72
CA THR A 28 -4.53 3.98 7.74
C THR A 28 -6.02 3.89 7.47
N ALA A 29 -6.39 3.03 6.53
CA ALA A 29 -7.55 2.19 6.78
C ALA A 29 -7.09 1.17 7.85
N THR A 30 -7.40 1.44 9.11
CA THR A 30 -6.98 0.62 10.24
C THR A 30 -7.61 -0.77 10.11
N MET A 31 -6.79 -1.82 10.25
CA MET A 31 -7.31 -3.17 10.37
C MET A 31 -8.09 -3.29 11.69
N ALA A 32 -9.06 -4.18 11.74
CA ALA A 32 -9.80 -4.49 12.95
C ALA A 32 -10.05 -5.99 13.04
N VAL A 33 -9.96 -6.56 14.24
CA VAL A 33 -10.26 -7.98 14.45
C VAL A 33 -11.77 -8.22 14.35
N THR A 34 -12.18 -9.21 13.57
CA THR A 34 -13.58 -9.50 13.26
C THR A 34 -13.89 -11.00 13.35
N GLY A 35 -15.17 -11.35 13.19
CA GLY A 35 -15.65 -12.73 13.22
C GLY A 35 -15.28 -13.46 14.52
N SER A 36 -14.94 -14.74 14.40
CA SER A 36 -14.55 -15.60 15.52
C SER A 36 -13.23 -15.19 16.20
N SER A 37 -12.46 -14.29 15.59
CA SER A 37 -11.21 -13.78 16.17
C SER A 37 -11.46 -12.63 17.15
N LYS A 38 -12.64 -12.01 17.11
CA LYS A 38 -12.97 -10.86 17.97
C LYS A 38 -12.91 -11.27 19.45
N GLY A 39 -12.19 -10.48 20.25
CA GLY A 39 -11.98 -10.74 21.68
C GLY A 39 -10.85 -11.73 21.98
N HIS A 40 -10.23 -12.33 20.96
CA HIS A 40 -9.07 -13.20 21.10
C HIS A 40 -7.78 -12.56 20.58
N TYR A 41 -7.89 -11.54 19.73
CA TYR A 41 -6.75 -10.83 19.19
C TYR A 41 -7.00 -9.33 19.21
N GLU A 42 -5.89 -8.60 19.25
CA GLU A 42 -5.79 -7.15 19.07
C GLU A 42 -4.91 -6.87 17.87
N VAL A 43 -5.25 -5.82 17.12
CA VAL A 43 -4.42 -5.31 16.04
C VAL A 43 -4.26 -3.82 16.20
N ASP A 44 -3.03 -3.37 16.38
CA ASP A 44 -2.69 -1.98 16.70
C ASP A 44 -1.67 -1.42 15.72
N ALA A 45 -1.68 -0.10 15.57
CA ALA A 45 -0.62 0.55 14.80
C ALA A 45 0.72 0.33 15.50
N MET A 46 1.79 0.16 14.74
CA MET A 46 3.13 0.03 15.32
C MET A 46 3.63 1.38 15.80
N ASP A 47 3.57 1.62 17.10
CA ASP A 47 4.19 2.75 17.75
C ASP A 47 5.65 2.46 18.15
N GLN A 48 6.26 3.35 18.92
CA GLN A 48 7.65 3.21 19.32
C GLN A 48 7.89 1.99 20.24
N GLU A 49 6.92 1.64 21.08
CA GLU A 49 6.98 0.48 21.97
C GLU A 49 6.88 -0.82 21.18
N GLU A 50 5.93 -0.96 20.24
CA GLU A 50 5.86 -2.18 19.42
C GLU A 50 7.08 -2.31 18.49
N LEU A 51 7.57 -1.20 17.91
CA LEU A 51 8.81 -1.23 17.15
C LEU A 51 10.02 -1.61 18.01
N ALA A 52 10.05 -1.22 19.28
CA ALA A 52 11.10 -1.63 20.21
C ALA A 52 11.05 -3.13 20.51
N GLU A 53 9.87 -3.74 20.62
CA GLU A 53 9.73 -5.20 20.73
C GLU A 53 10.28 -5.92 19.50
N VAL A 54 9.96 -5.45 18.29
CA VAL A 54 10.55 -5.99 17.06
C VAL A 54 12.06 -5.81 17.06
N ALA A 55 12.58 -4.66 17.53
CA ALA A 55 14.01 -4.38 17.57
C ALA A 55 14.79 -5.30 18.52
N LYS A 56 14.14 -5.89 19.53
CA LYS A 56 14.74 -6.93 20.38
C LYS A 56 14.97 -8.24 19.61
N ALA A 57 14.07 -8.56 18.68
CA ALA A 57 14.20 -9.71 17.80
C ALA A 57 15.22 -9.43 16.69
N ASP A 58 15.03 -8.32 15.97
CA ASP A 58 15.88 -7.83 14.89
C ASP A 58 15.76 -6.30 14.71
N LYS A 59 16.86 -5.58 14.97
CA LYS A 59 16.93 -4.12 14.87
C LYS A 59 16.83 -3.62 13.43
N ALA A 60 17.41 -4.31 12.46
CA ALA A 60 17.37 -3.88 11.05
C ALA A 60 15.95 -4.02 10.51
N THR A 61 15.24 -5.08 10.88
CA THR A 61 13.83 -5.28 10.57
C THR A 61 12.95 -4.20 11.18
N ALA A 62 13.16 -3.83 12.45
CA ALA A 62 12.39 -2.76 13.08
C ALA A 62 12.55 -1.41 12.37
N GLU A 63 13.78 -1.01 12.02
CA GLU A 63 14.02 0.21 11.24
C GLU A 63 13.42 0.13 9.83
N LEU A 64 13.52 -1.03 9.16
CA LEU A 64 12.92 -1.24 7.85
C LEU A 64 11.40 -1.09 7.88
N ILE A 65 10.74 -1.68 8.87
CA ILE A 65 9.28 -1.57 9.06
C ILE A 65 8.88 -0.12 9.34
N LYS A 66 9.59 0.57 10.24
CA LYS A 66 9.38 1.99 10.53
C LYS A 66 9.51 2.84 9.28
N ASP A 67 10.56 2.64 8.50
CA ASP A 67 10.82 3.39 7.27
C ASP A 67 9.76 3.12 6.18
N ILE A 68 9.26 1.88 6.08
CA ILE A 68 8.16 1.51 5.18
C ILE A 68 6.85 2.17 5.64
N ASN A 69 6.53 2.12 6.93
CA ASN A 69 5.35 2.77 7.49
C ASN A 69 5.40 4.30 7.31
N ALA A 70 6.59 4.90 7.39
CA ALA A 70 6.82 6.31 7.08
C ALA A 70 6.78 6.63 5.57
N GLY A 71 6.74 5.63 4.70
CA GLY A 71 6.76 5.78 3.24
C GLY A 71 8.11 6.17 2.66
N THR A 72 9.20 6.03 3.44
CA THR A 72 10.58 6.33 3.01
C THR A 72 11.27 5.14 2.36
N LYS A 73 10.79 3.93 2.64
CA LYS A 73 11.18 2.67 1.97
C LYS A 73 9.96 1.97 1.39
N THR A 74 10.21 1.04 0.47
CA THR A 74 9.16 0.30 -0.23
C THR A 74 9.29 -1.21 -0.06
N LEU A 75 8.34 -1.97 -0.61
CA LEU A 75 8.44 -3.44 -0.67
C LEU A 75 9.65 -3.90 -1.48
N GLU A 76 10.09 -3.13 -2.47
CA GLU A 76 11.32 -3.42 -3.22
C GLU A 76 12.57 -3.29 -2.34
N ASP A 77 12.59 -2.36 -1.39
CA ASP A 77 13.70 -2.27 -0.43
C ASP A 77 13.69 -3.44 0.55
N LEU A 78 12.50 -3.90 0.95
CA LEU A 78 12.35 -5.12 1.73
C LEU A 78 12.83 -6.34 0.94
N ALA A 79 12.44 -6.47 -0.33
CA ALA A 79 12.89 -7.56 -1.21
C ALA A 79 14.42 -7.60 -1.40
N LYS A 80 15.08 -6.45 -1.39
CA LYS A 80 16.55 -6.36 -1.44
C LYS A 80 17.20 -6.80 -0.12
N ALA A 81 16.58 -6.46 1.01
CA ALA A 81 17.06 -6.88 2.33
C ALA A 81 16.82 -8.38 2.56
N GLU A 82 15.70 -8.91 2.05
CA GLU A 82 15.21 -10.26 2.31
C GLU A 82 14.95 -11.01 1.00
N SER A 83 16.02 -11.51 0.41
CA SER A 83 15.96 -12.19 -0.90
C SER A 83 15.12 -13.47 -0.89
N SER A 84 14.91 -14.09 0.29
CA SER A 84 14.13 -15.32 0.46
C SER A 84 12.66 -15.15 0.07
N ILE A 85 12.12 -13.93 0.21
CA ILE A 85 10.71 -13.62 -0.12
C ILE A 85 10.58 -12.65 -1.31
N ALA A 86 11.69 -12.23 -1.93
CA ALA A 86 11.69 -11.22 -2.98
C ALA A 86 10.75 -11.54 -4.16
N SER A 87 10.74 -12.79 -4.63
CA SER A 87 9.84 -13.25 -5.71
C SER A 87 8.36 -13.20 -5.31
N GLU A 88 8.07 -13.39 -4.02
CA GLU A 88 6.69 -13.32 -3.51
C GLU A 88 6.19 -11.88 -3.40
N LEU A 89 7.09 -10.90 -3.28
CA LEU A 89 6.76 -9.48 -3.26
C LEU A 89 6.66 -8.84 -4.66
N GLU A 90 7.18 -9.51 -5.68
CA GLU A 90 7.26 -8.95 -7.03
C GLU A 90 5.89 -8.55 -7.59
N GLY A 91 5.80 -7.30 -8.05
CA GLY A 91 4.58 -6.71 -8.61
C GLY A 91 3.47 -6.46 -7.59
N LYS A 92 3.73 -6.67 -6.29
CA LYS A 92 2.78 -6.35 -5.22
C LYS A 92 3.03 -4.94 -4.68
N SER A 93 1.97 -4.35 -4.14
CA SER A 93 2.00 -3.09 -3.43
C SER A 93 1.52 -3.28 -2.01
N LEU A 94 2.02 -2.43 -1.13
CA LEU A 94 1.59 -2.35 0.26
C LEU A 94 0.15 -1.81 0.32
N VAL A 95 -0.78 -2.62 0.83
CA VAL A 95 -2.21 -2.29 0.99
C VAL A 95 -2.47 -1.63 2.34
N THR A 96 -1.77 -2.09 3.39
CA THR A 96 -1.84 -1.52 4.74
C THR A 96 -0.45 -1.21 5.26
N ALA A 97 -0.32 -0.28 6.21
CA ALA A 97 0.88 -0.21 7.04
C ALA A 97 1.10 -1.54 7.79
N PHE A 98 2.33 -1.76 8.28
CA PHE A 98 2.60 -2.79 9.26
C PHE A 98 1.90 -2.45 10.58
N MET A 99 1.26 -3.46 11.15
CA MET A 99 0.52 -3.41 12.40
C MET A 99 1.00 -4.52 13.33
N ASP A 100 0.95 -4.26 14.63
CA ASP A 100 1.13 -5.26 15.67
C ASP A 100 -0.15 -6.08 15.76
N LEU A 101 -0.06 -7.40 15.62
CA LEU A 101 -1.13 -8.36 15.83
C LEU A 101 -0.78 -9.22 17.04
N ARG A 102 -1.51 -9.11 18.13
CA ARG A 102 -1.26 -9.87 19.36
C ARG A 102 -2.49 -10.63 19.81
N LYS A 103 -2.28 -11.69 20.59
CA LYS A 103 -3.38 -12.43 21.23
C LYS A 103 -3.78 -11.76 22.53
N ILE A 104 -5.06 -11.86 22.86
CA ILE A 104 -5.63 -11.47 24.15
C ILE A 104 -5.91 -12.76 24.91
N GLY A 105 -5.18 -12.97 26.01
CA GLY A 105 -5.30 -14.17 26.83
C GLY A 105 -4.92 -15.45 26.08
N ASP A 106 -5.57 -16.55 26.43
CA ASP A 106 -5.34 -17.85 25.83
C ASP A 106 -6.21 -18.05 24.58
N VAL A 107 -5.55 -18.42 23.49
CA VAL A 107 -6.21 -18.66 22.20
C VAL A 107 -5.88 -20.06 21.72
N SER A 108 -6.93 -20.84 21.45
CA SER A 108 -6.81 -22.18 20.89
C SER A 108 -6.22 -22.11 19.48
N LYS A 109 -5.23 -22.96 19.24
CA LYS A 109 -4.63 -23.14 17.93
C LYS A 109 -5.49 -24.09 17.06
N THR A 110 -5.32 -23.99 15.75
CA THR A 110 -5.87 -24.95 14.78
C THR A 110 -5.25 -26.33 14.97
N ALA A 111 -5.80 -27.35 14.31
CA ALA A 111 -5.28 -28.71 14.36
C ALA A 111 -3.79 -28.78 13.95
N ASP A 112 -3.35 -27.89 13.06
CA ASP A 112 -1.98 -27.77 12.58
C ASP A 112 -1.08 -26.92 13.51
N GLY A 113 -1.58 -26.52 14.68
CA GLY A 113 -0.82 -25.78 15.69
C GLY A 113 -0.61 -24.29 15.37
N LYS A 114 -1.47 -23.70 14.54
CA LYS A 114 -1.39 -22.29 14.12
C LYS A 114 -2.49 -21.43 14.75
N TYR A 115 -2.24 -20.12 14.84
CA TYR A 115 -3.24 -19.12 15.19
C TYR A 115 -4.05 -18.75 13.96
N GLN A 116 -5.36 -18.95 13.99
CA GLN A 116 -6.26 -18.48 12.94
C GLN A 116 -6.79 -17.09 13.28
N VAL A 117 -6.63 -16.16 12.35
CA VAL A 117 -6.97 -14.75 12.52
C VAL A 117 -7.83 -14.28 11.36
N THR A 118 -8.92 -13.61 11.68
CA THR A 118 -9.79 -12.90 10.73
C THR A 118 -9.78 -11.42 11.02
N LEU A 119 -9.39 -10.63 10.02
CA LEU A 119 -9.33 -9.17 10.11
C LEU A 119 -10.28 -8.53 9.09
N SER A 120 -10.92 -7.45 9.50
CA SER A 120 -11.47 -6.45 8.59
C SER A 120 -10.34 -5.53 8.13
N VAL A 121 -10.20 -5.36 6.81
CA VAL A 121 -9.18 -4.56 6.13
C VAL A 121 -9.88 -3.63 5.14
N PRO A 122 -10.30 -2.42 5.55
CA PRO A 122 -11.12 -1.53 4.72
C PRO A 122 -10.43 -1.10 3.41
N ALA A 123 -9.09 -1.16 3.36
CA ALA A 123 -8.30 -0.88 2.17
C ALA A 123 -8.45 -1.90 1.03
N LEU A 124 -9.01 -3.09 1.30
CA LEU A 124 -9.21 -4.09 0.25
C LEU A 124 -10.16 -3.54 -0.83
N THR A 125 -9.87 -3.77 -2.11
CA THR A 125 -10.74 -3.34 -3.21
C THR A 125 -10.87 -4.43 -4.27
N LYS A 126 -11.93 -4.39 -5.09
CA LYS A 126 -12.19 -5.40 -6.13
C LYS A 126 -11.10 -5.46 -7.21
N GLY A 127 -10.31 -4.39 -7.38
CA GLY A 127 -9.17 -4.36 -8.31
C GLY A 127 -7.91 -5.04 -7.78
N MET A 128 -7.90 -5.48 -6.51
CA MET A 128 -6.79 -6.21 -5.92
C MET A 128 -6.87 -7.69 -6.27
N THR A 129 -5.74 -8.24 -6.69
CA THR A 129 -5.56 -9.68 -6.92
C THR A 129 -4.33 -10.15 -6.16
N ASP A 130 -4.19 -11.47 -5.97
CA ASP A 130 -3.03 -12.06 -5.29
C ASP A 130 -2.76 -11.39 -3.92
N VAL A 131 -3.84 -11.24 -3.13
CA VAL A 131 -3.80 -10.66 -1.78
C VAL A 131 -3.09 -11.63 -0.84
N LYS A 132 -2.09 -11.15 -0.11
CA LYS A 132 -1.27 -11.92 0.85
C LYS A 132 -1.09 -11.14 2.14
N VAL A 133 -0.70 -11.86 3.19
CA VAL A 133 -0.24 -11.27 4.44
C VAL A 133 1.28 -11.35 4.48
N LEU A 134 1.94 -10.20 4.52
CA LEU A 134 3.36 -10.11 4.79
C LEU A 134 3.55 -10.11 6.30
N HIS A 135 4.32 -11.05 6.82
CA HIS A 135 4.52 -11.26 8.25
C HIS A 135 6.02 -11.35 8.55
N PHE A 136 6.44 -10.71 9.64
CA PHE A 136 7.73 -11.00 10.25
C PHE A 136 7.48 -11.74 11.55
N SER A 137 8.08 -12.92 11.69
CA SER A 137 8.07 -13.67 12.92
C SER A 137 9.08 -13.10 13.91
N THR A 138 8.62 -12.48 15.00
CA THR A 138 9.53 -12.02 16.06
C THR A 138 10.14 -13.18 16.85
N GLU A 139 9.46 -14.33 16.93
CA GLU A 139 9.96 -15.53 17.61
C GLU A 139 11.03 -16.27 16.80
N ARG A 140 10.77 -16.49 15.50
CA ARG A 140 11.67 -17.25 14.60
C ARG A 140 12.64 -16.35 13.85
N LYS A 141 12.42 -15.04 13.84
CA LYS A 141 13.23 -14.02 13.16
C LYS A 141 13.29 -14.23 11.65
N VAL A 142 12.14 -14.53 11.06
CA VAL A 142 12.02 -14.80 9.61
C VAL A 142 10.87 -14.01 9.02
N TRP A 143 11.06 -13.56 7.79
CA TRP A 143 10.00 -13.00 6.96
C TRP A 143 9.26 -14.10 6.22
N GLU A 144 7.94 -13.97 6.14
CA GLU A 144 7.06 -14.91 5.46
C GLU A 144 5.97 -14.18 4.69
N VAL A 145 5.58 -14.74 3.54
CA VAL A 145 4.41 -14.31 2.79
C VAL A 145 3.34 -15.38 2.92
N ILE A 146 2.29 -15.06 3.65
CA ILE A 146 1.23 -16.01 3.99
C ILE A 146 0.11 -15.89 2.98
N THR A 147 -0.30 -17.05 2.47
CA THR A 147 -1.50 -17.17 1.66
C THR A 147 -2.71 -17.25 2.58
N PRO A 148 -3.66 -16.30 2.50
CA PRO A 148 -4.89 -16.34 3.29
C PRO A 148 -5.75 -17.55 2.89
N SER A 149 -6.43 -18.14 3.86
CA SER A 149 -7.45 -19.17 3.60
C SER A 149 -8.73 -18.57 3.03
N ASN A 150 -8.99 -17.28 3.28
CA ASN A 150 -10.10 -16.55 2.69
C ASN A 150 -9.74 -15.07 2.46
N VAL A 151 -10.22 -14.51 1.34
CA VAL A 151 -10.13 -13.08 1.02
C VAL A 151 -11.50 -12.64 0.49
N ASP A 152 -12.25 -11.92 1.31
CA ASP A 152 -13.55 -11.36 0.94
C ASP A 152 -13.41 -9.86 0.61
N LEU A 153 -13.27 -9.56 -0.69
CA LEU A 153 -13.14 -8.19 -1.17
C LEU A 153 -14.46 -7.38 -1.06
N ASN A 154 -15.60 -8.03 -0.88
CA ASN A 154 -16.90 -7.36 -0.69
C ASN A 154 -17.06 -6.92 0.76
N ASN A 155 -16.87 -7.84 1.69
CA ASN A 155 -16.99 -7.58 3.14
C ASN A 155 -15.73 -6.97 3.75
N LYS A 156 -14.65 -6.86 2.96
CA LYS A 156 -13.35 -6.34 3.39
C LYS A 156 -12.75 -7.21 4.49
N GLU A 157 -12.88 -8.52 4.38
CA GLU A 157 -12.36 -9.45 5.39
C GLU A 157 -11.27 -10.34 4.80
N ILE A 158 -10.32 -10.73 5.64
CA ILE A 158 -9.25 -11.65 5.30
C ILE A 158 -9.05 -12.63 6.47
N THR A 159 -8.95 -13.92 6.15
CA THR A 159 -8.66 -14.98 7.14
C THR A 159 -7.37 -15.68 6.76
N PHE A 160 -6.48 -15.85 7.72
CA PHE A 160 -5.17 -16.45 7.53
C PHE A 160 -4.69 -17.15 8.80
N GLU A 161 -3.62 -17.93 8.67
CA GLU A 161 -3.05 -18.70 9.76
C GLU A 161 -1.56 -18.42 9.94
N LEU A 162 -1.15 -18.29 11.20
CA LEU A 162 0.17 -17.87 11.64
C LEU A 162 0.76 -18.88 12.63
N GLN A 163 2.04 -19.20 12.52
CA GLN A 163 2.71 -20.02 13.55
C GLN A 163 2.90 -19.25 14.86
N ASP A 164 3.25 -17.97 14.71
CA ASP A 164 3.47 -16.96 15.74
C ASP A 164 3.02 -15.61 15.18
N LEU A 165 2.81 -14.62 16.05
CA LEU A 165 2.17 -13.36 15.68
C LEU A 165 3.20 -12.28 15.32
N SER A 166 2.72 -11.03 15.16
CA SER A 166 3.40 -9.76 14.91
C SER A 166 4.84 -9.67 14.36
N PRO A 167 5.10 -8.68 13.49
CA PRO A 167 4.15 -7.72 12.85
C PRO A 167 3.60 -8.21 11.51
N ILE A 168 2.47 -7.66 11.07
CA ILE A 168 1.82 -8.02 9.80
C ILE A 168 1.46 -6.79 8.93
N ALA A 169 1.45 -6.98 7.62
CA ALA A 169 0.87 -6.05 6.64
C ALA A 169 0.14 -6.80 5.53
N ILE A 170 -0.83 -6.16 4.88
CA ILE A 170 -1.49 -6.71 3.70
C ILE A 170 -0.79 -6.20 2.45
N ILE A 171 -0.51 -7.12 1.53
CA ILE A 171 0.08 -6.82 0.22
C ILE A 171 -0.79 -7.42 -0.88
N ALA A 172 -0.84 -6.78 -2.05
CA ALA A 172 -1.62 -7.28 -3.17
C ALA A 172 -1.08 -6.75 -4.50
N LYS A 173 -1.39 -7.44 -5.60
CA LYS A 173 -1.26 -6.85 -6.94
C LYS A 173 -2.43 -5.89 -7.15
N VAL A 174 -2.13 -4.65 -7.51
CA VAL A 174 -3.15 -3.63 -7.75
C VAL A 174 -3.32 -3.43 -9.24
N ASN A 175 -4.49 -3.79 -9.78
CA ASN A 175 -4.83 -3.45 -11.15
C ASN A 175 -5.32 -2.00 -11.22
N ALA A 176 -4.47 -1.08 -11.67
CA ALA A 176 -4.83 0.33 -11.82
C ALA A 176 -6.11 0.54 -12.66
N SER A 177 -6.35 -0.31 -13.66
CA SER A 177 -7.54 -0.26 -14.52
C SER A 177 -8.86 -0.62 -13.82
N GLN A 178 -8.82 -1.25 -12.64
CA GLN A 178 -10.01 -1.62 -11.86
C GLN A 178 -10.18 -0.77 -10.59
N ALA A 179 -9.28 0.18 -10.34
CA ALA A 179 -9.42 1.15 -9.24
C ALA A 179 -10.47 2.24 -9.52
N VAL A 180 -11.04 2.27 -10.74
CA VAL A 180 -12.00 3.28 -11.22
C VAL A 180 -13.44 2.76 -11.24
N THR A 181 -13.94 2.12 -10.17
CA THR A 181 -15.39 1.80 -10.05
C THR A 181 -15.87 1.77 -8.60
N ASN A 182 -15.59 2.81 -7.82
CA ASN A 182 -16.29 3.09 -6.55
C ASN A 182 -16.91 4.50 -6.53
N THR A 183 -17.37 4.99 -7.68
CA THR A 183 -18.35 6.08 -7.70
C THR A 183 -19.72 5.44 -7.91
N ALA A 184 -20.41 5.17 -6.80
CA ALA A 184 -21.85 5.03 -6.84
C ALA A 184 -22.40 6.29 -7.53
N GLY A 185 -23.18 6.08 -8.60
CA GLY A 185 -23.83 7.17 -9.29
C GLY A 185 -24.73 7.93 -8.33
N THR A 186 -24.45 9.20 -8.12
CA THR A 186 -25.46 10.18 -7.73
C THR A 186 -25.62 11.13 -8.90
N SER A 187 -26.49 10.75 -9.84
CA SER A 187 -27.07 11.72 -10.76
C SER A 187 -27.78 12.81 -9.96
N PRO A 188 -27.54 14.11 -10.21
CA PRO A 188 -28.54 15.11 -9.93
C PRO A 188 -29.55 15.04 -11.08
N LYS A 189 -30.78 14.59 -10.79
CA LYS A 189 -31.91 14.82 -11.68
C LYS A 189 -32.44 16.23 -11.37
N THR A 190 -32.23 17.17 -12.29
CA THR A 190 -33.04 18.40 -12.35
C THR A 190 -33.60 18.48 -13.76
N GLY A 191 -34.90 18.21 -13.90
CA GLY A 191 -35.63 18.58 -15.09
C GLY A 191 -35.93 20.08 -15.06
N VAL A 192 -35.60 20.77 -16.15
CA VAL A 192 -36.39 21.84 -16.76
C VAL A 192 -35.89 22.02 -18.20
N ASP A 193 -36.84 22.32 -19.08
CA ASP A 193 -36.81 22.12 -20.52
C ASP A 193 -35.84 23.02 -21.32
N SER A 194 -35.35 22.43 -22.41
CA SER A 194 -35.05 22.97 -23.75
C SER A 194 -34.25 24.27 -23.93
N THR A 195 -33.23 24.13 -24.79
CA THR A 195 -32.55 25.17 -25.58
C THR A 195 -31.39 25.89 -24.89
N ASN A 196 -30.19 25.33 -24.99
CA ASN A 196 -29.10 25.84 -25.85
C ASN A 196 -27.82 25.05 -25.57
N THR A 197 -27.15 24.57 -26.60
CA THR A 197 -25.94 23.73 -26.50
C THR A 197 -24.76 24.53 -25.97
N VAL A 198 -24.34 24.26 -24.73
CA VAL A 198 -23.04 24.68 -24.18
C VAL A 198 -22.46 23.51 -23.38
N PRO A 199 -21.37 22.85 -23.80
CA PRO A 199 -20.75 21.82 -23.00
C PRO A 199 -19.97 22.46 -21.84
N PHE A 200 -20.54 22.38 -20.63
CA PHE A 200 -19.80 22.60 -19.38
C PHE A 200 -18.88 21.40 -19.14
N ALA A 201 -17.58 21.60 -19.34
CA ALA A 201 -16.55 20.66 -18.91
C ALA A 201 -16.41 20.74 -17.39
N GLY A 202 -16.83 19.68 -16.70
CA GLY A 202 -16.66 19.52 -15.26
C GLY A 202 -15.19 19.39 -14.86
N ALA A 203 -14.79 20.12 -13.83
CA ALA A 203 -13.49 19.98 -13.19
C ALA A 203 -13.45 18.70 -12.36
N ALA A 204 -12.90 17.63 -12.94
CA ALA A 204 -12.38 16.50 -12.18
C ALA A 204 -10.89 16.75 -11.90
N VAL A 205 -10.54 17.03 -10.64
CA VAL A 205 -9.14 17.03 -10.20
C VAL A 205 -8.69 15.58 -10.10
N VAL A 206 -8.10 15.08 -11.20
CA VAL A 206 -7.31 13.85 -11.22
C VAL A 206 -5.87 14.25 -10.98
N LEU A 207 -5.35 14.02 -9.77
CA LEU A 207 -3.92 14.06 -9.51
C LEU A 207 -3.29 12.78 -10.10
N LEU A 208 -2.93 12.84 -11.38
CA LEU A 208 -1.92 11.97 -11.98
C LEU A 208 -0.79 12.88 -12.48
N GLY A 209 0.43 12.53 -12.06
CA GLY A 209 1.62 13.36 -12.19
C GLY A 209 1.96 13.78 -13.62
N ALA A 210 2.35 15.06 -13.70
CA ALA A 210 3.23 15.74 -14.64
C ALA A 210 3.66 15.02 -15.95
N ALA A 211 3.21 15.58 -17.07
CA ALA A 211 4.08 15.87 -18.22
C ALA A 211 3.50 17.08 -18.99
N ALA A 212 4.00 18.28 -18.68
CA ALA A 212 3.67 19.47 -19.46
C ALA A 212 4.41 19.43 -20.80
N VAL A 213 3.65 19.29 -21.89
CA VAL A 213 4.13 19.59 -23.25
C VAL A 213 4.17 21.10 -23.40
N VAL A 214 5.35 21.72 -23.39
CA VAL A 214 5.51 23.11 -23.81
C VAL A 214 5.83 23.12 -25.30
N ALA A 215 4.82 23.44 -26.11
CA ALA A 215 4.95 23.77 -27.51
C ALA A 215 5.46 25.22 -27.69
N PHE A 216 6.38 25.37 -28.64
CA PHE A 216 6.95 26.57 -29.25
C PHE A 216 6.18 27.91 -29.10
N ARG A 217 6.92 28.98 -28.77
CA ARG A 217 6.72 30.29 -29.40
C ARG A 217 8.02 30.77 -30.04
N LYS A 218 8.08 30.61 -31.37
CA LYS A 218 8.93 31.39 -32.27
C LYS A 218 8.38 32.82 -32.30
N LYS A 219 9.20 33.83 -32.03
CA LYS A 219 8.90 35.22 -32.42
C LYS A 219 10.03 35.69 -33.33
N ASN A 220 9.70 35.80 -34.61
CA ASN A 220 10.47 36.61 -35.56
C ASN A 220 10.18 38.09 -35.24
N ALA A 221 11.23 38.86 -34.99
CA ALA A 221 11.40 40.27 -35.37
C ALA A 221 12.87 40.61 -35.16
#